data_AF-A0ABC8R544-F1
#
_entry.id   AF-A0ABC8R544-F1
#
_cell.length_a   1.000
_cell.length_b   1.000
_cell.length_c   1.000
_cell.angle_alpha   90.00
_cell.angle_beta   90.00
_cell.angle_gamma   90.00
#
_symmetry.space_group_name_H-M   'P 1'
#
loop_
_entity.id
_entity.type
_entity.pdbx_description
1 polymer ?
#
loop_
_entity_poly.entity_id
_entity_poly.type
_entity_poly.pdbx_seq_one_letter_code
_entity_poly.pdbx_strand_id
1 'polypeptide(L)'
;MEAMNTSFPHVTIRGPEETNGNAAELEDFKRCVDEMFTKVDELEEQLNKVEQFYSISSKKQLNTSKGSSIMKDRDKEKQIACFKKRQQDASHREAAAARRMQELIRQFGTILRQITQHKWAGPFMQPVDVVGLGLHDYYEVIEKPMDFSTVKKKMEAKDGTGYKNVREICADVRLIFKNAMKYNDERDDVHVMAKTLLAKFEEKWLQLLPKVDEEGKRRKEEEAEAHFDTQLAQEAAHAKMARDLSAELDEVDTHLEQLREMVLQKSRFILIS
;
A
#
# COMPACT_ATOMS: atom_id res chain seq x y z
N MET A 1 7.50 16.15 -1.64
CA MET A 1 8.13 16.69 -0.43
C MET A 1 9.25 17.58 -0.91
N GLU A 2 8.99 18.89 -0.85
CA GLU A 2 9.95 19.92 -1.20
C GLU A 2 11.15 19.83 -0.25
N ALA A 3 12.35 19.79 -0.81
CA ALA A 3 13.58 19.89 -0.02
C ALA A 3 13.66 21.32 0.51
N MET A 4 13.41 21.50 1.81
CA MET A 4 13.70 22.78 2.46
C MET A 4 15.22 22.95 2.52
N ASN A 5 15.72 23.79 1.62
CA ASN A 5 17.11 24.19 1.57
C ASN A 5 17.33 25.29 2.62
N THR A 6 17.56 24.90 3.87
CA THR A 6 17.81 25.84 4.98
C THR A 6 19.30 25.84 5.30
N SER A 7 20.07 26.56 4.49
CA SER A 7 21.44 26.95 4.84
C SER A 7 21.39 28.03 5.91
N PHE A 8 22.17 27.88 6.98
CA PHE A 8 22.42 28.94 7.94
C PHE A 8 23.02 30.17 7.25
N PRO A 9 22.65 31.40 7.64
CA PRO A 9 23.38 32.57 7.22
C PRO A 9 24.75 32.58 7.92
N HIS A 10 25.80 32.75 7.12
CA HIS A 10 27.16 32.90 7.61
C HIS A 10 27.25 34.15 8.49
N VAL A 11 27.39 33.97 9.81
CA VAL A 11 27.72 35.07 10.71
C VAL A 11 29.10 35.57 10.32
N THR A 12 29.14 36.76 9.72
CA THR A 12 30.39 37.42 9.35
C THR A 12 30.91 38.14 10.58
N ILE A 13 32.07 37.71 11.07
CA ILE A 13 32.81 38.40 12.12
C ILE A 13 33.31 39.72 11.53
N ARG A 14 32.67 40.83 11.87
CA ARG A 14 33.21 42.18 11.62
C ARG A 14 33.90 42.64 12.91
N GLY A 15 35.19 42.95 12.80
CA GLY A 15 36.01 43.44 13.91
C GLY A 15 35.54 44.79 14.46
N PRO A 16 36.07 45.19 15.63
CA PRO A 16 35.53 46.30 16.40
C PRO A 16 35.89 47.63 15.74
N GLU A 17 34.90 48.31 15.16
CA GLU A 17 34.96 49.75 14.95
C GLU A 17 33.97 50.42 15.90
N GLU A 18 34.51 51.34 16.70
CA GLU A 18 33.81 52.12 17.70
C GLU A 18 32.74 53.01 17.03
N THR A 19 31.49 52.82 17.45
CA THR A 19 30.59 53.84 18.03
C THR A 19 29.12 53.57 17.67
N ASN A 20 28.27 53.59 18.70
CA ASN A 20 26.80 53.72 18.65
C ASN A 20 25.92 52.49 18.25
N GLY A 21 26.28 51.26 18.67
CA GLY A 21 25.60 50.02 18.26
C GLY A 21 24.89 49.17 19.33
N ASN A 22 24.78 49.60 20.60
CA ASN A 22 24.33 48.70 21.69
C ASN A 22 22.91 48.14 21.54
N ALA A 23 21.97 48.88 20.93
CA ALA A 23 20.59 48.43 20.76
C ALA A 23 20.41 47.47 19.57
N ALA A 24 21.13 47.71 18.46
CA ALA A 24 21.08 46.87 17.26
C ALA A 24 21.72 45.50 17.50
N GLU A 25 22.84 45.44 18.24
CA GLU A 25 23.48 44.18 18.61
C GLU A 25 22.66 43.36 19.62
N LEU A 26 21.89 44.02 20.51
CA LEU A 26 21.01 43.36 21.47
C LEU A 26 19.75 42.79 20.80
N GLU A 27 19.20 43.50 19.82
CA GLU A 27 18.13 43.01 18.93
C GLU A 27 18.60 41.80 18.10
N ASP A 28 19.83 41.83 17.59
CA ASP A 28 20.43 40.70 16.87
C ASP A 28 20.62 39.47 17.77
N PHE A 29 21.04 39.68 19.03
CA PHE A 29 21.13 38.62 20.04
C PHE A 29 19.77 38.01 20.37
N LYS A 30 18.76 38.86 20.60
CA LYS A 30 17.39 38.43 20.90
C LYS A 30 16.81 37.60 19.75
N ARG A 31 16.99 38.06 18.51
CA ARG A 31 16.57 37.33 17.30
C ARG A 31 17.25 35.97 17.19
N CYS A 32 18.55 35.89 17.49
CA CYS A 32 19.28 34.61 17.50
C CYS A 32 18.71 33.63 18.54
N VAL A 33 18.42 34.11 19.76
CA VAL A 33 17.80 33.28 20.81
C VAL A 33 16.41 32.80 20.41
N ASP A 34 15.57 33.69 19.85
CA ASP A 34 14.21 33.36 19.40
C ASP A 34 14.22 32.31 18.26
N GLU A 35 15.17 32.41 17.33
CA GLU A 35 15.40 31.41 16.27
C GLU A 35 15.83 30.05 16.84
N MET A 36 16.68 30.04 17.88
CA MET A 36 17.07 28.81 18.56
C MET A 36 15.90 28.13 19.27
N PHE A 37 15.05 28.88 19.97
CA PHE A 37 13.85 28.33 20.61
C PHE A 37 12.92 27.66 19.60
N THR A 38 12.65 28.34 18.47
CA THR A 38 11.79 27.81 17.40
C THR A 38 12.35 26.50 16.85
N LYS A 39 13.67 26.42 16.67
CA LYS A 39 14.32 25.21 16.14
C LYS A 39 14.33 24.06 17.15
N VAL A 40 14.48 24.34 18.44
CA VAL A 40 14.37 23.33 19.51
C VAL A 40 12.94 22.75 19.56
N ASP A 41 11.91 23.59 19.45
CA ASP A 41 10.51 23.13 19.43
C ASP A 41 10.23 22.22 18.22
N GLU A 42 10.73 22.58 17.03
CA GLU A 42 10.61 21.74 15.83
C GLU A 42 11.34 20.39 15.97
N LEU A 43 12.55 20.40 16.55
CA LEU A 43 13.32 19.18 16.82
C LEU A 43 12.60 18.27 17.82
N GLU A 44 11.96 18.83 18.86
CA GLU A 44 11.19 18.06 19.83
C GLU A 44 9.98 17.37 19.19
N GLU A 45 9.26 18.05 18.28
CA GLU A 45 8.13 17.43 17.55
C GLU A 45 8.61 16.29 16.64
N GLN A 46 9.74 16.47 15.96
CA GLN A 46 10.33 15.44 15.10
C GLN A 46 10.85 14.24 15.91
N LEU A 47 11.47 14.48 17.07
CA LEU A 47 11.95 13.43 17.97
C LEU A 47 10.78 12.57 18.48
N ASN A 48 9.67 13.20 18.87
CA ASN A 48 8.45 12.53 19.30
C ASN A 48 7.90 11.58 18.20
N LYS A 49 7.95 11.97 16.92
CA LYS A 49 7.53 11.11 15.79
C LYS A 49 8.42 9.87 15.64
N VAL A 50 9.73 10.04 15.81
CA VAL A 50 10.70 8.92 15.77
C VAL A 50 10.49 7.99 16.97
N GLU A 51 10.34 8.54 18.17
CA GLU A 51 10.13 7.76 19.40
C GLU A 51 8.83 6.96 19.36
N GLN A 52 7.73 7.55 18.88
CA GLN A 52 6.47 6.84 18.69
C GLN A 52 6.61 5.66 17.71
N PHE A 53 7.33 5.84 16.60
CA PHE A 53 7.56 4.75 15.65
C PHE A 53 8.31 3.57 16.27
N TYR A 54 9.39 3.83 17.02
CA TYR A 54 10.15 2.76 17.66
C TYR A 54 9.39 2.14 18.84
N SER A 55 8.59 2.92 19.58
CA SER A 55 7.72 2.42 20.65
C SER A 55 6.63 1.46 20.14
N ILE A 56 6.04 1.77 18.98
CA ILE A 56 5.05 0.91 18.32
C ILE A 56 5.73 -0.34 17.72
N SER A 57 6.91 -0.17 17.12
CA SER A 57 7.66 -1.26 16.49
C SER A 57 8.22 -2.26 17.51
N SER A 58 8.68 -1.79 18.68
CA SER A 58 9.20 -2.62 19.77
C SER A 58 8.12 -3.50 20.42
N LYS A 59 6.88 -2.99 20.53
CA LYS A 59 5.72 -3.79 20.95
C LYS A 59 5.34 -4.89 19.95
N LYS A 60 5.66 -4.71 18.66
CA LYS A 60 5.39 -5.69 17.59
C LYS A 60 6.46 -6.79 17.50
N GLN A 61 7.71 -6.49 17.87
CA GLN A 61 8.84 -7.45 17.84
C GLN A 61 8.86 -8.48 18.97
N LEU A 62 8.12 -8.30 20.07
CA LEU A 62 8.06 -9.31 21.15
C LEU A 62 7.45 -10.65 20.69
N ASN A 63 6.86 -10.72 19.49
CA ASN A 63 6.17 -11.90 18.96
C ASN A 63 6.88 -12.65 17.82
N THR A 64 8.01 -12.19 17.29
CA THR A 64 8.76 -12.94 16.25
C THR A 64 10.25 -12.63 16.32
N SER A 65 11.06 -13.60 16.76
CA SER A 65 12.49 -13.41 17.00
C SER A 65 13.37 -13.70 15.78
N LYS A 66 14.46 -12.90 15.72
CA LYS A 66 15.81 -13.16 15.19
C LYS A 66 16.11 -12.95 13.71
N GLY A 67 16.95 -11.95 13.46
CA GLY A 67 17.85 -11.87 12.32
C GLY A 67 18.48 -10.48 12.18
N SER A 68 19.65 -10.26 12.79
CA SER A 68 20.46 -9.05 12.64
C SER A 68 21.56 -9.28 11.60
N SER A 69 21.82 -8.29 10.74
CA SER A 69 23.19 -7.91 10.37
C SER A 69 23.28 -6.53 9.69
N ILE A 70 23.81 -5.58 10.47
CA ILE A 70 24.77 -4.50 10.15
C ILE A 70 25.15 -4.30 8.67
N MET A 71 24.96 -3.07 8.15
CA MET A 71 25.57 -2.57 6.90
C MET A 71 26.26 -1.21 7.11
N LYS A 72 27.46 -1.09 6.54
CA LYS A 72 28.37 0.06 6.59
C LYS A 72 27.95 1.18 5.63
N ASP A 73 28.23 2.39 6.09
CA ASP A 73 27.92 3.70 5.54
C ASP A 73 28.72 4.04 4.27
N ARG A 74 28.03 4.13 3.12
CA ARG A 74 28.32 5.01 1.98
C ARG A 74 27.01 5.21 1.20
N ASP A 75 26.87 6.36 0.53
CA ASP A 75 25.91 6.67 -0.54
C ASP A 75 24.71 7.58 -0.19
N LYS A 76 24.93 8.89 -0.30
CA LYS A 76 23.85 9.88 -0.47
C LYS A 76 23.29 9.93 -1.92
N GLU A 77 24.02 9.43 -2.93
CA GLU A 77 23.55 9.38 -4.34
C GLU A 77 22.83 8.07 -4.73
N LYS A 78 23.13 6.93 -4.08
CA LYS A 78 22.43 5.66 -4.39
C LYS A 78 21.01 5.58 -3.83
N GLN A 79 20.64 6.41 -2.84
CA GLN A 79 19.29 6.37 -2.25
C GLN A 79 18.18 6.79 -3.23
N ILE A 80 18.38 7.84 -4.04
CA ILE A 80 17.35 8.32 -4.99
C ILE A 80 17.18 7.32 -6.16
N ALA A 81 18.29 6.72 -6.63
CA ALA A 81 18.26 5.65 -7.62
C ALA A 81 17.58 4.37 -7.08
N CYS A 82 17.80 4.04 -5.80
CA CYS A 82 17.19 2.89 -5.13
C CYS A 82 15.67 3.03 -4.99
N PHE A 83 15.16 4.22 -4.66
CA PHE A 83 13.71 4.46 -4.57
C PHE A 83 12.99 4.41 -5.93
N LYS A 84 13.57 4.99 -6.99
CA LYS A 84 12.98 4.90 -8.34
C LYS A 84 12.98 3.46 -8.87
N LYS A 85 14.04 2.70 -8.62
CA LYS A 85 14.15 1.29 -9.00
C LYS A 85 13.11 0.43 -8.29
N ARG A 86 12.93 0.58 -6.97
CA ARG A 86 11.93 -0.18 -6.19
C ARG A 86 10.48 0.12 -6.60
N GLN A 87 10.13 1.37 -6.92
CA GLN A 87 8.78 1.69 -7.41
C GLN A 87 8.50 1.11 -8.80
N GLN A 88 9.49 1.14 -9.71
CA GLN A 88 9.38 0.48 -11.00
C GLN A 88 9.21 -1.03 -10.84
N ASP A 89 9.99 -1.66 -9.95
CA ASP A 89 9.91 -3.10 -9.68
C ASP A 89 8.52 -3.51 -9.11
N ALA A 90 7.90 -2.68 -8.27
CA ALA A 90 6.56 -2.92 -7.75
C ALA A 90 5.48 -2.83 -8.85
N SER A 91 5.53 -1.78 -9.68
CA SER A 91 4.61 -1.61 -10.80
C SER A 91 4.74 -2.72 -11.84
N HIS A 92 5.97 -3.17 -12.13
CA HIS A 92 6.21 -4.31 -13.00
C HIS A 92 5.67 -5.63 -12.43
N ARG A 93 5.82 -5.87 -11.12
CA ARG A 93 5.25 -7.04 -10.42
C ARG A 93 3.72 -7.06 -10.53
N GLU A 94 3.07 -5.92 -10.24
CA GLU A 94 1.61 -5.78 -10.33
C GLU A 94 1.09 -6.00 -11.76
N ALA A 95 1.74 -5.38 -12.76
CA ALA A 95 1.38 -5.56 -14.16
C ALA A 95 1.52 -7.01 -14.62
N ALA A 96 2.55 -7.72 -14.15
CA ALA A 96 2.72 -9.14 -14.43
C ALA A 96 1.61 -9.98 -13.78
N ALA A 97 1.20 -9.66 -12.54
CA ALA A 97 0.12 -10.34 -11.84
C ALA A 97 -1.24 -10.11 -12.52
N ALA A 98 -1.47 -8.91 -13.03
CA ALA A 98 -2.64 -8.62 -13.83
C ALA A 98 -2.67 -9.47 -15.11
N ARG A 99 -1.54 -9.56 -15.85
CA ARG A 99 -1.45 -10.36 -17.08
C ARG A 99 -1.73 -11.85 -16.84
N ARG A 100 -1.17 -12.43 -15.77
CA ARG A 100 -1.44 -13.84 -15.41
C ARG A 100 -2.90 -14.07 -15.07
N MET A 101 -3.51 -13.16 -14.29
CA MET A 101 -4.92 -13.26 -13.95
C MET A 101 -5.80 -13.18 -15.21
N GLN A 102 -5.49 -12.27 -16.13
CA GLN A 102 -6.19 -12.17 -17.42
C GLN A 102 -6.05 -13.43 -18.26
N GLU A 103 -4.88 -14.07 -18.26
CA GLU A 103 -4.68 -15.35 -18.94
C GLU A 103 -5.53 -16.48 -18.32
N LEU A 104 -5.63 -16.54 -16.99
CA LEU A 104 -6.52 -17.50 -16.31
C LEU A 104 -8.00 -17.24 -16.63
N ILE A 105 -8.42 -15.96 -16.68
CA ILE A 105 -9.78 -15.58 -17.08
C ILE A 105 -10.06 -16.01 -18.53
N ARG A 106 -9.09 -15.84 -19.44
CA ARG A 106 -9.19 -16.28 -20.83
C ARG A 106 -9.31 -17.81 -20.95
N GLN A 107 -8.53 -18.55 -20.17
CA GLN A 107 -8.63 -20.02 -20.09
C GLN A 107 -9.99 -20.45 -19.56
N PHE A 108 -10.49 -19.79 -18.51
CA PHE A 108 -11.84 -20.02 -17.98
C PHE A 108 -12.92 -19.71 -19.02
N GLY A 109 -12.77 -18.65 -19.81
CA GLY A 109 -13.68 -18.34 -20.91
C GLY A 109 -13.80 -19.46 -21.95
N THR A 110 -12.76 -20.28 -22.11
CA THR A 110 -12.83 -21.50 -22.95
C THR A 110 -13.64 -22.62 -22.32
N ILE A 111 -13.52 -22.82 -21.01
CA ILE A 111 -14.37 -23.76 -20.27
C ILE A 111 -15.83 -23.30 -20.37
N LEU A 112 -16.10 -22.02 -20.11
CA LEU A 112 -17.44 -21.46 -20.15
C LEU A 112 -18.08 -21.64 -21.53
N ARG A 113 -17.33 -21.36 -22.60
CA ARG A 113 -17.80 -21.58 -23.98
C ARG A 113 -18.24 -23.03 -24.21
N GLN A 114 -17.46 -24.01 -23.77
CA GLN A 114 -17.81 -25.43 -23.93
C GLN A 114 -19.10 -25.80 -23.18
N ILE A 115 -19.33 -25.22 -22.00
CA ILE A 115 -20.56 -25.43 -21.24
C ILE A 115 -21.75 -24.76 -21.94
N THR A 116 -21.60 -23.51 -22.39
CA THR A 116 -22.67 -22.77 -23.08
C THR A 116 -23.06 -23.33 -24.45
N GLN A 117 -22.16 -24.09 -25.10
CA GLN A 117 -22.42 -24.77 -26.37
C GLN A 117 -23.09 -26.13 -26.18
N HIS A 118 -23.23 -26.61 -24.95
CA HIS A 118 -23.92 -27.87 -24.70
C HIS A 118 -25.41 -27.74 -25.06
N LYS A 119 -25.99 -28.80 -25.65
CA LYS A 119 -27.41 -28.84 -26.06
C LYS A 119 -28.41 -28.56 -24.93
N TRP A 120 -27.97 -28.67 -23.67
CA TRP A 120 -28.79 -28.42 -22.48
C TRP A 120 -28.55 -27.05 -21.84
N ALA A 121 -27.73 -26.19 -22.45
CA ALA A 121 -27.43 -24.88 -21.87
C ALA A 121 -28.60 -23.88 -21.96
N GLY A 122 -29.57 -24.13 -22.85
CA GLY A 122 -30.66 -23.19 -23.22
C GLY A 122 -31.29 -22.44 -22.04
N PRO A 123 -31.83 -23.13 -21.01
CA PRO A 123 -32.50 -22.47 -19.87
C PRO A 123 -31.61 -21.54 -19.05
N PHE A 124 -30.28 -21.66 -19.17
CA PHE A 124 -29.30 -20.93 -18.36
C PHE A 124 -28.66 -19.77 -19.13
N MET A 125 -29.03 -19.56 -20.40
CA MET A 125 -28.38 -18.58 -21.27
C MET A 125 -28.76 -17.14 -20.97
N GLN A 126 -29.96 -16.91 -20.42
CA GLN A 126 -30.53 -15.60 -20.11
C GLN A 126 -31.13 -15.61 -18.71
N PRO A 127 -31.38 -14.43 -18.09
CA PRO A 127 -32.13 -14.36 -16.85
C PRO A 127 -33.49 -15.07 -16.97
N VAL A 128 -33.95 -15.69 -15.89
CA VAL A 128 -35.24 -16.39 -15.87
C VAL A 128 -36.37 -15.38 -16.12
N ASP A 129 -37.18 -15.64 -17.15
CA ASP A 129 -38.38 -14.85 -17.45
C ASP A 129 -39.53 -15.27 -16.53
N VAL A 130 -39.50 -14.77 -15.30
CA VAL A 130 -40.48 -15.13 -14.27
C VAL A 130 -41.90 -14.72 -14.63
N VAL A 131 -42.08 -13.66 -15.45
CA VAL A 131 -43.41 -13.20 -15.88
C VAL A 131 -43.93 -14.10 -17.00
N GLY A 132 -43.11 -14.35 -18.04
CA GLY A 132 -43.49 -15.21 -19.15
C GLY A 132 -43.74 -16.66 -18.75
N LEU A 133 -43.08 -17.13 -17.69
CA LEU A 133 -43.25 -18.48 -17.13
C LEU A 133 -44.27 -18.56 -15.99
N GLY A 134 -44.83 -17.44 -15.52
CA GLY A 134 -45.81 -17.42 -14.42
C GLY A 134 -45.23 -17.82 -13.04
N LEU A 135 -43.94 -17.56 -12.82
CA LEU A 135 -43.20 -17.95 -11.61
C LEU A 135 -43.29 -16.85 -10.55
N HIS A 136 -44.40 -16.79 -9.83
CA HIS A 136 -44.70 -15.71 -8.86
C HIS A 136 -43.81 -15.73 -7.61
N ASP A 137 -43.25 -16.89 -7.25
CA ASP A 137 -42.45 -17.14 -6.06
C ASP A 137 -40.93 -17.15 -6.31
N TYR A 138 -40.49 -16.98 -7.56
CA TYR A 138 -39.08 -17.20 -7.94
C TYR A 138 -38.11 -16.35 -7.11
N TYR A 139 -38.40 -15.07 -6.90
CA TYR A 139 -37.52 -14.18 -6.12
C TYR A 139 -37.70 -14.33 -4.60
N GLU A 140 -38.72 -15.06 -4.15
CA GLU A 140 -38.84 -15.46 -2.74
C GLU A 140 -37.94 -16.66 -2.44
N VAL A 141 -37.81 -17.58 -3.40
CA VAL A 141 -36.98 -18.78 -3.29
C VAL A 141 -35.51 -18.50 -3.67
N ILE A 142 -35.26 -17.70 -4.71
CA ILE A 142 -33.93 -17.42 -5.28
C ILE A 142 -33.48 -15.99 -4.96
N GLU A 143 -32.60 -15.89 -3.97
CA GLU A 143 -32.06 -14.61 -3.46
C GLU A 143 -31.17 -13.88 -4.47
N LYS A 144 -30.33 -14.62 -5.21
CA LYS A 144 -29.38 -14.04 -6.16
C LYS A 144 -29.50 -14.75 -7.52
N PRO A 145 -30.41 -14.30 -8.40
CA PRO A 145 -30.53 -14.81 -9.76
C PRO A 145 -29.21 -14.68 -10.52
N MET A 146 -28.91 -15.64 -11.39
CA MET A 146 -27.70 -15.64 -12.21
C MET A 146 -27.92 -16.44 -13.49
N ASP A 147 -27.22 -16.05 -14.55
CA ASP A 147 -27.29 -16.67 -15.88
C ASP A 147 -25.99 -16.42 -16.67
N PHE A 148 -25.79 -17.14 -17.77
CA PHE A 148 -24.56 -17.04 -18.56
C PHE A 148 -24.37 -15.69 -19.24
N SER A 149 -25.44 -14.98 -19.61
CA SER A 149 -25.32 -13.64 -20.19
C SER A 149 -24.81 -12.63 -19.15
N THR A 150 -25.29 -12.73 -17.91
CA THR A 150 -24.82 -11.91 -16.79
C THR A 150 -23.38 -12.22 -16.44
N VAL A 151 -23.00 -13.50 -16.36
CA VAL A 151 -21.60 -13.90 -16.15
C VAL A 151 -20.71 -13.34 -17.25
N LYS A 152 -21.11 -13.48 -18.52
CA LYS A 152 -20.33 -12.96 -19.67
C LYS A 152 -20.15 -11.45 -19.60
N LYS A 153 -21.22 -10.68 -19.35
CA LYS A 153 -21.16 -9.22 -19.20
C LYS A 153 -20.18 -8.80 -18.11
N LYS A 154 -20.21 -9.49 -16.94
CA LYS A 154 -19.28 -9.22 -15.83
C LYS A 154 -17.83 -9.60 -16.16
N MET A 155 -17.60 -10.63 -16.97
CA MET A 155 -16.25 -10.98 -17.44
C MET A 155 -15.68 -9.94 -18.40
N GLU A 156 -16.53 -9.27 -19.18
CA GLU A 156 -16.15 -8.31 -20.22
C GLU A 156 -16.13 -6.85 -19.72
N ALA A 157 -16.52 -6.60 -18.47
CA ALA A 157 -16.59 -5.28 -17.87
C ALA A 157 -15.21 -4.61 -17.79
N LYS A 158 -15.13 -3.36 -18.26
CA LYS A 158 -13.88 -2.56 -18.33
C LYS A 158 -13.80 -1.43 -17.32
N ASP A 159 -14.89 -1.15 -16.62
CA ASP A 159 -15.05 -0.06 -15.66
C ASP A 159 -14.62 -0.45 -14.22
N GLY A 160 -14.04 -1.64 -14.05
CA GLY A 160 -13.62 -2.16 -12.74
C GLY A 160 -14.73 -2.85 -11.94
N THR A 161 -15.96 -2.92 -12.46
CA THR A 161 -17.08 -3.66 -11.84
C THR A 161 -17.05 -5.17 -12.13
N GLY A 162 -16.13 -5.60 -12.99
CA GLY A 162 -15.95 -7.00 -13.37
C GLY A 162 -15.36 -7.88 -12.27
N TYR A 163 -15.14 -9.14 -12.62
CA TYR A 163 -14.55 -10.11 -11.70
C TYR A 163 -13.08 -9.80 -11.41
N LYS A 164 -12.70 -9.88 -10.14
CA LYS A 164 -11.31 -9.66 -9.70
C LYS A 164 -10.43 -10.88 -9.93
N ASN A 165 -11.04 -12.07 -9.89
CA ASN A 165 -10.34 -13.32 -10.07
C ASN A 165 -11.27 -14.42 -10.60
N VAL A 166 -10.67 -15.50 -11.12
CA VAL A 166 -11.40 -16.61 -11.73
C VAL A 166 -12.32 -17.35 -10.75
N ARG A 167 -12.03 -17.35 -9.44
CA ARG A 167 -12.88 -18.03 -8.45
C ARG A 167 -14.23 -17.34 -8.30
N GLU A 168 -14.27 -16.01 -8.45
CA GLU A 168 -15.54 -15.27 -8.45
C GLU A 168 -16.42 -15.67 -9.64
N ILE A 169 -15.82 -15.84 -10.84
CA ILE A 169 -16.53 -16.33 -12.03
C ILE A 169 -17.08 -17.74 -11.77
N CYS A 170 -16.23 -18.62 -11.23
CA CYS A 170 -16.59 -19.99 -10.88
C CYS A 170 -17.77 -20.04 -9.88
N ALA A 171 -17.77 -19.15 -8.87
CA ALA A 171 -18.85 -19.05 -7.91
C ALA A 171 -20.19 -18.67 -8.56
N ASP A 172 -20.19 -17.69 -9.46
CA ASP A 172 -21.42 -17.29 -10.16
C ASP A 172 -21.87 -18.36 -11.17
N VAL A 173 -20.97 -19.08 -11.85
CA VAL A 173 -21.36 -20.23 -12.70
C VAL A 173 -21.99 -21.37 -11.88
N ARG A 174 -21.43 -21.68 -10.70
CA ARG A 174 -22.04 -22.65 -9.78
C ARG A 174 -23.41 -22.18 -9.29
N LEU A 175 -23.56 -20.87 -9.06
CA LEU A 175 -24.81 -20.28 -8.60
C LEU A 175 -25.95 -20.47 -9.62
N ILE A 176 -25.68 -20.35 -10.93
CA ILE A 176 -26.65 -20.63 -11.99
C ILE A 176 -27.30 -22.01 -11.77
N PHE A 177 -26.47 -23.04 -11.63
CA PHE A 177 -26.95 -24.41 -11.50
C PHE A 177 -27.55 -24.70 -10.12
N LYS A 178 -26.97 -24.14 -9.06
CA LYS A 178 -27.52 -24.28 -7.70
C LYS A 178 -28.90 -23.65 -7.58
N ASN A 179 -29.12 -22.48 -8.17
CA ASN A 179 -30.43 -21.84 -8.18
C ASN A 179 -31.44 -22.68 -8.95
N ALA A 180 -31.06 -23.22 -10.11
CA ALA A 180 -31.93 -24.10 -10.89
C ALA A 180 -32.32 -25.35 -10.10
N MET A 181 -31.36 -26.02 -9.46
CA MET A 181 -31.64 -27.20 -8.64
C MET A 181 -32.40 -26.88 -7.34
N LYS A 182 -32.28 -25.65 -6.81
CA LYS A 182 -33.03 -25.19 -5.63
C LYS A 182 -34.50 -24.92 -5.96
N TYR A 183 -34.76 -24.32 -7.12
CA TYR A 183 -36.11 -23.91 -7.52
C TYR A 183 -36.92 -25.05 -8.13
N ASN A 184 -36.27 -25.95 -8.89
CA ASN A 184 -36.94 -27.02 -9.63
C ASN A 184 -36.79 -28.36 -8.91
N ASP A 185 -37.83 -29.19 -8.97
CA ASP A 185 -37.85 -30.53 -8.37
C ASP A 185 -36.84 -31.47 -9.03
N GLU A 186 -36.34 -32.48 -8.32
CA GLU A 186 -35.28 -33.36 -8.84
C GLU A 186 -35.67 -34.13 -10.11
N ARG A 187 -36.96 -34.25 -10.38
CA ARG A 187 -37.53 -34.92 -11.56
C ARG A 187 -37.70 -33.99 -12.76
N ASP A 188 -37.61 -32.68 -12.56
CA ASP A 188 -37.77 -31.71 -13.63
C ASP A 188 -36.55 -31.72 -14.56
N ASP A 189 -36.80 -31.60 -15.87
CA ASP A 189 -35.74 -31.58 -16.88
C ASP A 189 -34.69 -30.51 -16.56
N VAL A 190 -35.11 -29.32 -16.12
CA VAL A 190 -34.20 -28.21 -15.77
C VAL A 190 -33.25 -28.59 -14.62
N HIS A 191 -33.74 -29.32 -13.61
CA HIS A 191 -32.92 -29.81 -12.51
C HIS A 191 -31.87 -30.82 -13.02
N VAL A 192 -32.30 -31.80 -13.82
CA VAL A 192 -31.42 -32.81 -14.40
C VAL A 192 -30.36 -32.17 -15.31
N MET A 193 -30.76 -31.19 -16.12
CA MET A 193 -29.87 -30.41 -16.98
C MET A 193 -28.84 -29.64 -16.17
N ALA A 194 -29.26 -28.95 -15.09
CA ALA A 194 -28.39 -28.19 -14.21
C ALA A 194 -27.35 -29.10 -13.52
N LYS A 195 -27.79 -30.22 -12.94
CA LYS A 195 -26.92 -31.21 -12.31
C LYS A 195 -25.87 -31.76 -13.28
N THR A 196 -26.29 -32.06 -14.51
CA THR A 196 -25.39 -32.59 -15.55
C THR A 196 -24.37 -31.57 -16.02
N LEU A 197 -24.80 -30.33 -16.27
CA LEU A 197 -23.90 -29.26 -16.71
C LEU A 197 -22.94 -28.85 -15.60
N LEU A 198 -23.38 -28.83 -14.33
CA LEU A 198 -22.53 -28.59 -13.18
C LEU A 198 -21.42 -29.65 -13.09
N ALA A 199 -21.76 -30.94 -13.22
CA ALA A 199 -20.75 -32.00 -13.20
C ALA A 199 -19.70 -31.84 -14.32
N LYS A 200 -20.14 -31.54 -15.55
CA LYS A 200 -19.22 -31.23 -16.67
C LYS A 200 -18.37 -29.99 -16.44
N PHE A 201 -18.95 -28.97 -15.80
CA PHE A 201 -18.23 -27.76 -15.45
C PHE A 201 -17.15 -28.05 -14.39
N GLU A 202 -17.47 -28.80 -13.33
CA GLU A 202 -16.51 -29.16 -12.29
C GLU A 202 -15.35 -29.99 -12.83
N GLU A 203 -15.61 -30.95 -13.72
CA GLU A 203 -14.57 -31.74 -14.39
C GLU A 203 -13.56 -30.84 -15.12
N LYS A 204 -14.05 -29.84 -15.86
CA LYS A 204 -13.19 -28.88 -16.57
C LYS A 204 -12.51 -27.90 -15.63
N TRP A 205 -13.22 -27.47 -14.58
CA TRP A 205 -12.68 -26.59 -13.56
C TRP A 205 -11.48 -27.23 -12.85
N LEU A 206 -11.55 -28.53 -12.54
CA LEU A 206 -10.44 -29.29 -11.95
C LEU A 206 -9.16 -29.27 -12.81
N GLN A 207 -9.28 -29.13 -14.13
CA GLN A 207 -8.12 -29.02 -15.03
C GLN A 207 -7.44 -27.63 -14.94
N LEU A 208 -8.21 -26.58 -14.61
CA LEU A 208 -7.70 -25.22 -14.46
C LEU A 208 -7.29 -24.89 -13.02
N LEU A 209 -7.91 -25.57 -12.04
CA LEU A 209 -7.73 -25.31 -10.61
C LEU A 209 -6.26 -25.29 -10.16
N PRO A 210 -5.37 -26.21 -10.57
CA PRO A 210 -3.97 -26.17 -10.16
C PRO A 210 -3.26 -24.85 -10.53
N LYS A 211 -3.54 -24.30 -11.72
CA LYS A 211 -2.97 -23.01 -12.16
C LYS A 211 -3.52 -21.85 -11.34
N VAL A 212 -4.79 -21.92 -10.94
CA VAL A 212 -5.43 -20.91 -10.10
C VAL A 212 -4.90 -20.96 -8.65
N ASP A 213 -4.63 -22.16 -8.13
CA ASP A 213 -4.01 -22.36 -6.82
C ASP A 213 -2.56 -21.85 -6.82
N GLU A 214 -1.79 -22.17 -7.86
CA GLU A 214 -0.41 -21.70 -8.04
C GLU A 214 -0.37 -20.17 -8.09
N GLU A 215 -1.21 -19.54 -8.91
CA GLU A 215 -1.28 -18.08 -8.98
C GLU A 215 -1.70 -17.44 -7.65
N GLY A 216 -2.61 -18.10 -6.91
CA GLY A 216 -3.00 -17.66 -5.57
C GLY A 216 -1.85 -17.73 -4.57
N LYS A 217 -1.04 -18.78 -4.60
CA LYS A 217 0.16 -18.91 -3.75
C LYS A 217 1.18 -17.82 -4.11
N ARG A 218 1.46 -17.67 -5.40
CA ARG A 218 2.43 -16.71 -5.93
C ARG A 218 2.07 -15.27 -5.57
N ARG A 219 0.78 -14.91 -5.63
CA ARG A 219 0.30 -13.58 -5.18
C ARG A 219 0.53 -13.35 -3.69
N LYS A 220 0.27 -14.34 -2.83
CA LYS A 220 0.52 -14.21 -1.39
C LYS A 220 2.01 -14.00 -1.10
N GLU A 221 2.89 -14.67 -1.84
CA GLU A 221 4.33 -14.49 -1.73
C GLU A 221 4.76 -13.09 -2.21
N GLU A 222 4.26 -12.63 -3.37
CA GLU A 222 4.49 -11.28 -3.89
C GLU A 222 3.99 -10.18 -2.92
N GLU A 223 2.82 -10.38 -2.30
CA GLU A 223 2.24 -9.47 -1.30
C GLU A 223 3.05 -9.44 0.01
N ALA A 224 3.52 -10.60 0.48
CA ALA A 224 4.37 -10.69 1.66
C ALA A 224 5.73 -10.01 1.44
N GLU A 225 6.33 -10.20 0.27
CA GLU A 225 7.57 -9.51 -0.12
C GLU A 225 7.35 -7.99 -0.21
N ALA A 226 6.26 -7.53 -0.84
CA ALA A 226 5.94 -6.11 -0.93
C ALA A 226 5.69 -5.47 0.45
N HIS A 227 5.03 -6.20 1.36
CA HIS A 227 4.85 -5.76 2.74
C HIS A 227 6.20 -5.64 3.47
N PHE A 228 7.09 -6.62 3.31
CA PHE A 228 8.44 -6.58 3.88
C PHE A 228 9.27 -5.41 3.33
N ASP A 229 9.26 -5.21 2.01
CA ASP A 229 9.93 -4.09 1.34
C ASP A 229 9.44 -2.73 1.87
N THR A 230 8.12 -2.62 2.10
CA THR A 230 7.49 -1.42 2.67
C THR A 230 7.95 -1.17 4.09
N GLN A 231 7.99 -2.21 4.93
CA GLN A 231 8.45 -2.11 6.31
C GLN A 231 9.93 -1.70 6.38
N LEU A 232 10.78 -2.30 5.54
CA LEU A 232 12.20 -1.95 5.46
C LEU A 232 12.41 -0.49 4.98
N ALA A 233 11.59 -0.02 4.04
CA ALA A 233 11.65 1.36 3.56
C ALA A 233 11.22 2.36 4.65
N GLN A 234 10.18 2.03 5.43
CA GLN A 234 9.77 2.81 6.59
C GLN A 234 10.90 2.86 7.63
N GLU A 235 11.48 1.72 8.00
CA GLU A 235 12.58 1.67 8.97
C GLU A 235 13.79 2.50 8.50
N ALA A 236 14.18 2.40 7.23
CA ALA A 236 15.27 3.20 6.66
C ALA A 236 14.97 4.70 6.68
N ALA A 237 13.71 5.09 6.44
CA ALA A 237 13.28 6.50 6.50
C ALA A 237 13.35 7.04 7.93
N HIS A 238 12.86 6.28 8.91
CA HIS A 238 12.93 6.66 10.33
C HIS A 238 14.38 6.70 10.85
N ALA A 239 15.23 5.74 10.45
CA ALA A 239 16.65 5.76 10.80
C ALA A 239 17.43 6.91 10.14
N LYS A 240 16.99 7.38 8.97
CA LYS A 240 17.52 8.61 8.36
C LYS A 240 17.10 9.83 9.17
N MET A 241 15.82 9.95 9.50
CA MET A 241 15.30 11.05 10.33
C MET A 241 16.01 11.13 11.69
N ALA A 242 16.26 9.99 12.35
CA ALA A 242 17.00 9.96 13.61
C ALA A 242 18.45 10.48 13.48
N ARG A 243 19.14 10.18 12.37
CA ARG A 243 20.49 10.69 12.11
C ARG A 243 20.50 12.18 11.79
N ASP A 244 19.53 12.63 11.00
CA ASP A 244 19.39 14.04 10.66
C ASP A 244 19.08 14.86 11.93
N LEU A 245 18.18 14.38 12.80
CA LEU A 245 17.89 14.96 14.12
C LEU A 245 19.14 15.06 15.01
N SER A 246 19.95 14.00 15.07
CA SER A 246 21.19 14.01 15.85
C SER A 246 22.17 15.06 15.35
N ALA A 247 22.30 15.23 14.02
CA ALA A 247 23.21 16.21 13.44
C ALA A 247 22.73 17.65 13.69
N GLU A 248 21.42 17.90 13.66
CA GLU A 248 20.86 19.21 13.99
C GLU A 248 21.03 19.56 15.47
N LEU A 249 20.93 18.56 16.36
CA LEU A 249 21.19 18.76 17.78
C LEU A 249 22.67 19.13 18.05
N ASP A 250 23.62 18.45 17.40
CA ASP A 250 25.05 18.78 17.50
C ASP A 250 25.34 20.22 17.02
N GLU A 251 24.60 20.68 16.01
CA GLU A 251 24.69 22.04 15.50
C GLU A 251 24.13 23.06 16.49
N VAL A 252 22.96 22.79 17.09
CA VAL A 252 22.39 23.62 18.16
C VAL A 252 23.35 23.74 19.35
N ASP A 253 23.97 22.64 19.79
CA ASP A 253 24.97 22.64 20.86
C ASP A 253 26.18 23.51 20.53
N THR A 254 26.68 23.42 19.28
CA THR A 254 27.79 24.26 18.80
C THR A 254 27.43 25.75 18.86
N HIS A 255 26.21 26.13 18.49
CA HIS A 255 25.73 27.51 18.55
C HIS A 255 25.57 27.99 20.00
N LEU A 256 25.07 27.15 20.92
CA LEU A 256 24.97 27.47 22.34
C LEU A 256 26.34 27.77 22.97
N GLU A 257 27.37 26.99 22.64
CA GLU A 257 28.73 27.24 23.14
C GLU A 257 29.32 28.54 22.57
N GLN A 258 29.06 28.88 21.30
CA GLN A 258 29.45 30.18 20.73
C GLN A 258 28.75 31.35 21.44
N LEU A 259 27.45 31.23 21.70
CA LEU A 259 26.67 32.23 22.42
C LEU A 259 27.22 32.45 23.84
N ARG A 260 27.54 31.35 24.52
CA ARG A 260 28.13 31.36 25.86
C ARG A 260 29.48 32.07 25.88
N GLU A 261 30.37 31.75 24.95
CA GLU A 261 31.69 32.38 24.84
C GLU A 261 31.56 33.88 24.57
N MET A 262 30.65 34.29 23.68
CA MET A 262 30.37 35.71 23.41
C MET A 262 29.90 36.44 24.68
N VAL A 263 28.99 35.86 25.46
CA VAL A 263 28.51 36.45 26.72
C VAL A 263 29.65 36.56 27.73
N LEU A 264 30.51 35.54 27.84
CA LEU A 264 31.68 35.55 28.74
C LEU A 264 32.69 36.63 28.34
N GLN A 265 32.94 36.83 27.04
CA GLN A 265 33.83 37.88 26.55
C GLN A 265 33.26 39.28 26.82
N LYS A 266 31.96 39.51 26.54
CA LYS A 266 31.33 40.81 26.82
C LYS A 266 31.28 41.12 28.32
N SER A 267 30.97 40.14 29.16
CA SER A 267 30.96 40.34 30.62
C SER A 267 32.36 40.65 31.18
N ARG A 268 33.42 40.03 30.64
CA ARG A 268 34.80 40.43 30.95
C ARG A 268 35.11 41.87 30.53
N PHE A 269 34.63 42.31 29.37
CA PHE A 269 34.86 43.67 28.88
C PHE A 269 34.21 44.73 29.78
N ILE A 270 32.99 44.45 30.26
CA ILE A 270 32.24 45.32 31.19
C ILE A 270 32.91 45.40 32.57
N LEU A 271 33.54 44.32 33.03
CA LEU A 271 34.24 44.27 34.32
C LEU A 271 35.60 45.01 34.34
N ILE A 272 36.15 45.33 33.16
CA ILE A 272 37.48 45.95 32.99
C ILE A 272 37.34 47.43 32.58
N SER A 273 36.14 47.88 32.19
CA SER A 273 35.81 49.27 31.83
C SER A 273 35.22 50.02 33.03
#